data_AF-A0A5E4CHN5-F1
#
_entry.id   AF-A0A5E4CHN5-F1
#
_cell.length_a   1.000
_cell.length_b   1.000
_cell.length_c   1.000
_cell.angle_alpha   90.00
_cell.angle_beta   90.00
_cell.angle_gamma   90.00
#
_symmetry.space_group_name_H-M   'P 1'
#
loop_
_entity.id
_entity.type
_entity.pdbx_description
1 polymer ?
#
loop_
_entity_poly.entity_id
_entity_poly.type
_entity_poly.pdbx_seq_one_letter_code
_entity_poly.pdbx_strand_id
1 'polypeptide(L)'
;MPYLKDELHHSGWNTCSSCFGDSTKSRTKLMLPSLISSRIYVVDVGSEPRAPKLHKVIEPQEVHTKCNLGYLHTSHCLASGEVMISSLGDPKGNGKGGFVLLDGETFEVKGTWERPGGSAPMGYDFWYQPRHNVMISTEWAPPNVFKDGFNPANVEAGLYGSHMYVWDWQRHEIIQTLPLKDGLIPLEIRFLHDPAADQGFVGCALSSNIQRFFKNEGGTWSVEKVIQVPPKKVKGWMLPEMPGLITDILLSLDDRFLYFSNWLHGDLRQYDVSDPQKPRLAGQIFLGGSIVKGGPVQVLEDPELQCQPEPLVVKVRTSPCPHPPPVPVQKHAGGRLLEVREGLSSPPRIW
;
A
#
# COMPACT_ATOMS: atom_id res chain seq x y z
N MET A 1 7.04 -21.23 0.06
CA MET A 1 7.27 -20.95 1.50
C MET A 1 6.99 -22.20 2.32
N PRO A 2 7.70 -22.41 3.44
CA PRO A 2 7.60 -23.64 4.23
C PRO A 2 6.32 -23.74 5.10
N TYR A 3 5.68 -22.62 5.43
CA TYR A 3 4.47 -22.60 6.26
C TYR A 3 3.23 -22.19 5.45
N LEU A 4 2.07 -22.56 5.98
CA LEU A 4 0.76 -22.21 5.42
C LEU A 4 0.16 -21.02 6.20
N LYS A 5 -0.81 -20.34 5.58
CA LYS A 5 -1.60 -19.25 6.19
C LYS A 5 -0.76 -18.05 6.64
N ASP A 6 0.34 -17.80 5.93
CA ASP A 6 1.16 -16.60 6.13
C ASP A 6 0.49 -15.34 5.57
N GLU A 7 -0.16 -15.47 4.41
CA GLU A 7 -0.64 -14.35 3.59
C GLU A 7 0.54 -13.43 3.23
N LEU A 8 1.37 -13.85 2.26
CA LEU A 8 2.35 -12.94 1.67
C LEU A 8 1.61 -11.84 0.91
N HIS A 9 2.00 -10.59 1.15
CA HIS A 9 1.28 -9.43 0.63
C HIS A 9 2.28 -8.43 0.02
N HIS A 10 3.02 -7.70 0.85
CA HIS A 10 4.07 -6.77 0.39
C HIS A 10 5.46 -7.38 0.48
N SER A 11 6.39 -6.79 -0.27
CA SER A 11 7.80 -7.16 -0.25
C SER A 11 8.68 -5.93 -0.38
N GLY A 12 9.89 -6.03 0.14
CA GLY A 12 10.89 -4.97 0.08
C GLY A 12 12.29 -5.56 0.01
N TRP A 13 13.29 -4.69 -0.01
CA TRP A 13 14.69 -5.10 -0.11
C TRP A 13 15.43 -4.83 1.19
N ASN A 14 16.46 -5.62 1.48
CA ASN A 14 17.36 -5.33 2.60
C ASN A 14 18.16 -4.03 2.40
N THR A 15 18.37 -3.63 1.14
CA THR A 15 19.15 -2.45 0.76
C THR A 15 18.56 -1.81 -0.50
N CYS A 16 18.56 -0.47 -0.52
CA CYS A 16 18.13 0.32 -1.67
C CYS A 16 18.95 1.60 -1.80
N SER A 17 18.51 2.51 -2.68
CA SER A 17 19.14 3.81 -2.92
C SER A 17 19.24 4.69 -1.68
N SER A 18 18.51 4.39 -0.59
CA SER A 18 18.70 5.04 0.71
C SER A 18 20.12 4.85 1.25
N CYS A 19 20.81 3.78 0.87
CA CYS A 19 22.20 3.49 1.24
C CYS A 19 23.23 4.05 0.22
N PHE A 20 22.88 5.04 -0.60
CA PHE A 20 23.70 5.54 -1.71
C PHE A 20 25.18 5.84 -1.36
N GLY A 21 25.46 6.26 -0.12
CA GLY A 21 26.82 6.57 0.33
C GLY A 21 27.65 5.37 0.80
N ASP A 22 27.07 4.17 0.90
CA ASP A 22 27.74 2.99 1.44
C ASP A 22 27.92 1.91 0.37
N SER A 23 29.10 1.88 -0.25
CA SER A 23 29.47 0.91 -1.29
C SER A 23 29.54 -0.54 -0.81
N THR A 24 29.53 -0.79 0.51
CA THR A 24 29.54 -2.15 1.07
C THR A 24 28.16 -2.80 1.03
N LYS A 25 27.10 -2.00 0.87
CA LYS A 25 25.73 -2.49 0.86
C LYS A 25 25.31 -2.93 -0.54
N SER A 26 24.59 -4.04 -0.61
CA SER A 26 24.12 -4.60 -1.87
C SER A 26 22.72 -5.18 -1.72
N ARG A 27 21.86 -4.88 -2.70
CA ARG A 27 20.50 -5.40 -2.81
C ARG A 27 20.55 -6.89 -3.18
N THR A 28 20.57 -7.74 -2.17
CA THR A 28 20.75 -9.19 -2.35
C THR A 28 19.67 -10.03 -1.67
N LYS A 29 18.92 -9.46 -0.71
CA LYS A 29 17.86 -10.16 -0.01
C LYS A 29 16.51 -9.49 -0.23
N LEU A 30 15.52 -10.31 -0.54
CA LEU A 30 14.11 -9.93 -0.59
C LEU A 30 13.48 -10.20 0.78
N MET A 31 12.84 -9.16 1.32
CA MET A 31 12.15 -9.17 2.60
C MET A 31 10.67 -9.42 2.34
N LEU A 32 10.13 -10.47 2.95
CA LEU A 32 8.77 -10.94 2.73
C LEU A 32 8.06 -11.08 4.09
N PRO A 33 7.59 -9.96 4.67
CA PRO A 33 6.68 -10.01 5.80
C PRO A 33 5.36 -10.68 5.41
N SER A 34 4.76 -11.37 6.38
CA SER A 34 3.53 -12.12 6.21
C SER A 34 2.41 -11.44 6.99
N LEU A 35 1.34 -11.07 6.29
CA LEU A 35 0.28 -10.23 6.81
C LEU A 35 -0.54 -10.90 7.90
N ILE A 36 -0.76 -12.22 7.86
CA ILE A 36 -1.59 -12.89 8.88
C ILE A 36 -0.72 -13.50 9.98
N SER A 37 0.40 -14.13 9.60
CA SER A 37 1.21 -14.85 10.58
C SER A 37 2.20 -13.99 11.34
N SER A 38 2.52 -12.78 10.85
CA SER A 38 3.64 -11.94 11.32
C SER A 38 5.03 -12.55 11.07
N ARG A 39 5.13 -13.65 10.32
CA ARG A 39 6.42 -14.25 9.95
C ARG A 39 7.13 -13.40 8.91
N ILE A 40 8.45 -13.34 8.99
CA ILE A 40 9.26 -12.63 7.98
C ILE A 40 10.18 -13.65 7.33
N TYR A 41 10.07 -13.78 6.01
CA TYR A 41 11.00 -14.56 5.22
C TYR A 41 12.07 -13.65 4.62
N VAL A 42 13.32 -14.05 4.77
CA VAL A 42 14.45 -13.44 4.08
C VAL A 42 14.85 -14.40 2.97
N VAL A 43 14.74 -13.94 1.72
CA VAL A 43 15.05 -14.76 0.54
C VAL A 43 16.30 -14.21 -0.13
N ASP A 44 17.31 -15.05 -0.30
CA ASP A 44 18.50 -14.72 -1.06
C ASP A 44 18.23 -14.77 -2.56
N VAL A 45 18.50 -13.64 -3.21
CA VAL A 45 18.47 -13.48 -4.67
C VAL A 45 19.81 -12.95 -5.21
N GLY A 46 20.79 -12.72 -4.34
CA GLY A 46 22.12 -12.24 -4.74
C GLY A 46 23.02 -13.34 -5.28
N SER A 47 22.92 -14.55 -4.72
CA SER A 47 23.71 -15.71 -5.17
C SER A 47 23.27 -16.20 -6.56
N GLU A 48 21.97 -16.47 -6.72
CA GLU A 48 21.36 -16.92 -7.98
C GLU A 48 20.01 -16.21 -8.22
N PRO A 49 19.99 -15.07 -8.93
CA PRO A 49 18.78 -14.24 -9.09
C PRO A 49 17.58 -14.96 -9.72
N ARG A 50 17.82 -16.00 -10.53
CA ARG A 50 16.77 -16.80 -11.19
C ARG A 50 16.37 -18.05 -10.41
N ALA A 51 17.05 -18.34 -9.29
CA ALA A 51 16.72 -19.43 -8.39
C ALA A 51 16.79 -18.94 -6.92
N PRO A 52 15.85 -18.07 -6.48
CA PRO A 52 15.82 -17.54 -5.13
C PRO A 52 15.84 -18.65 -4.06
N LYS A 53 16.64 -18.48 -3.00
CA LYS A 53 16.78 -19.46 -1.93
C LYS A 53 16.34 -18.85 -0.60
N LEU A 54 15.61 -19.62 0.21
CA LEU A 54 15.27 -19.17 1.56
C LEU A 54 16.55 -19.04 2.38
N HIS A 55 16.80 -17.85 2.92
CA HIS A 55 18.01 -17.53 3.68
C HIS A 55 17.77 -17.60 5.19
N LYS A 56 16.67 -16.99 5.65
CA LYS A 56 16.29 -16.95 7.06
C LYS A 56 14.78 -16.91 7.20
N VAL A 57 14.28 -17.48 8.29
CA VAL A 57 12.91 -17.29 8.78
C VAL A 57 12.99 -16.61 10.13
N ILE A 58 12.28 -15.49 10.28
CA ILE A 58 12.05 -14.85 11.57
C ILE A 58 10.66 -15.27 12.02
N GLU A 59 10.59 -16.05 13.09
CA GLU A 59 9.32 -16.60 13.57
C GLU A 59 8.47 -15.53 14.28
N PRO A 60 7.14 -15.59 14.19
CA PRO A 60 6.24 -14.58 14.72
C PRO A 60 6.47 -14.25 16.20
N GLN A 61 6.82 -15.26 17.00
CA GLN A 61 7.07 -15.13 18.44
C GLN A 61 8.18 -14.12 18.74
N GLU A 62 9.23 -14.06 17.90
CA GLU A 62 10.32 -13.10 18.09
C GLU A 62 9.82 -11.66 17.93
N VAL A 63 9.02 -11.41 16.88
CA VAL A 63 8.40 -10.09 16.63
C VAL A 63 7.42 -9.74 17.74
N HIS A 64 6.56 -10.68 18.14
CA HIS A 64 5.57 -10.45 19.18
C HIS A 64 6.23 -10.12 20.52
N THR A 65 7.28 -10.84 20.90
CA THR A 65 7.98 -10.63 22.18
C THR A 65 8.80 -9.34 22.18
N LYS A 66 9.53 -9.04 21.11
CA LYS A 66 10.42 -7.86 21.06
C LYS A 66 9.70 -6.56 20.72
N CYS A 67 8.62 -6.62 19.95
CA CYS A 67 7.94 -5.43 19.44
C CYS A 67 6.51 -5.28 19.94
N ASN A 68 5.86 -6.36 20.41
CA ASN A 68 4.42 -6.39 20.66
C ASN A 68 3.62 -5.83 19.46
N LEU A 69 4.02 -6.28 18.26
CA LEU A 69 3.43 -5.96 16.97
C LEU A 69 3.09 -7.25 16.23
N GLY A 70 2.18 -7.20 15.27
CA GLY A 70 1.79 -8.30 14.42
C GLY A 70 1.04 -7.82 13.18
N TYR A 71 0.74 -8.74 12.27
CA TYR A 71 0.15 -8.40 10.98
C TYR A 71 1.02 -7.44 10.17
N LEU A 72 2.18 -7.95 9.74
CA LEU A 72 3.23 -7.16 9.11
C LEU A 72 2.94 -6.89 7.64
N HIS A 73 3.22 -5.67 7.18
CA HIS A 73 2.78 -5.20 5.86
C HIS A 73 3.95 -4.67 5.01
N THR A 74 4.14 -3.35 4.97
CA THR A 74 5.13 -2.72 4.09
C THR A 74 6.52 -2.88 4.66
N SER A 75 7.52 -3.14 3.80
CA SER A 75 8.93 -3.15 4.22
C SER A 75 9.78 -2.20 3.39
N HIS A 76 10.58 -1.37 4.06
CA HIS A 76 11.53 -0.43 3.44
C HIS A 76 12.92 -0.52 4.07
N CYS A 77 13.94 -0.35 3.25
CA CYS A 77 15.35 -0.31 3.64
C CYS A 77 15.78 1.11 4.02
N LEU A 78 16.30 1.29 5.23
CA LEU A 78 16.70 2.58 5.77
C LEU A 78 18.14 2.94 5.41
N ALA A 79 18.45 4.24 5.42
CA ALA A 79 19.81 4.73 5.23
C ALA A 79 20.77 4.27 6.34
N SER A 80 20.25 3.92 7.53
CA SER A 80 21.00 3.29 8.63
C SER A 80 21.48 1.88 8.30
N GLY A 81 21.02 1.28 7.20
CA GLY A 81 21.26 -0.12 6.86
C GLY A 81 20.29 -1.08 7.53
N GLU A 82 19.28 -0.60 8.24
CA GLU A 82 18.21 -1.41 8.82
C GLU A 82 17.06 -1.64 7.82
N VAL A 83 16.22 -2.63 8.08
CA VAL A 83 14.93 -2.80 7.40
C VAL A 83 13.83 -2.46 8.38
N MET A 84 12.93 -1.57 7.97
CA MET A 84 11.75 -1.19 8.74
C MET A 84 10.51 -1.81 8.11
N ILE A 85 9.63 -2.36 8.95
CA ILE A 85 8.43 -3.08 8.51
C ILE A 85 7.20 -2.56 9.29
N SER A 86 6.16 -2.09 8.61
CA SER A 86 4.93 -1.64 9.25
C SER A 86 4.06 -2.80 9.76
N SER A 87 3.21 -2.46 10.72
CA SER A 87 2.31 -3.36 11.42
C SER A 87 0.89 -2.79 11.42
N LEU A 88 -0.11 -3.63 11.19
CA LEU A 88 -1.53 -3.23 11.31
C LEU A 88 -2.03 -3.33 12.75
N GLY A 89 -1.44 -4.21 13.57
CA GLY A 89 -1.98 -4.48 14.89
C GLY A 89 -1.01 -5.06 15.91
N ASP A 90 -1.55 -5.33 17.10
CA ASP A 90 -0.87 -6.13 18.12
C ASP A 90 -1.05 -7.64 17.85
N PRO A 91 -0.35 -8.53 18.58
CA PRO A 91 -0.51 -9.98 18.42
C PRO A 91 -1.93 -10.51 18.69
N LYS A 92 -2.81 -9.71 19.31
CA LYS A 92 -4.21 -10.05 19.57
C LYS A 92 -5.16 -9.54 18.46
N GLY A 93 -4.63 -8.84 17.46
CA GLY A 93 -5.39 -8.26 16.35
C GLY A 93 -6.08 -6.94 16.68
N ASN A 94 -5.71 -6.28 17.78
CA ASN A 94 -6.16 -4.91 18.06
C ASN A 94 -5.34 -3.90 17.25
N GLY A 95 -5.88 -2.70 17.05
CA GLY A 95 -5.21 -1.65 16.27
C GLY A 95 -3.92 -1.21 16.95
N LYS A 96 -2.82 -1.23 16.20
CA LYS A 96 -1.51 -0.73 16.63
C LYS A 96 -0.60 -0.51 15.42
N GLY A 97 -0.49 0.74 14.99
CA GLY A 97 0.40 1.17 13.92
C GLY A 97 1.81 1.45 14.43
N GLY A 98 2.66 0.43 14.37
CA GLY A 98 4.06 0.51 14.75
C GLY A 98 4.97 -0.07 13.67
N PHE A 99 6.29 -0.02 13.91
CA PHE A 99 7.27 -0.45 12.92
C PHE A 99 8.33 -1.36 13.53
N VAL A 100 8.46 -2.57 13.01
CA VAL A 100 9.53 -3.51 13.38
C VAL A 100 10.83 -3.08 12.72
N LEU A 101 11.92 -3.01 13.49
CA LEU A 101 13.27 -2.83 12.97
C LEU A 101 14.02 -4.15 12.94
N LEU A 102 14.59 -4.46 11.78
CA LEU A 102 15.54 -5.54 11.58
C LEU A 102 16.92 -4.98 11.28
N ASP A 103 17.94 -5.64 11.78
CA ASP A 103 19.30 -5.46 11.27
C ASP A 103 19.35 -5.88 9.79
N GLY A 104 19.95 -5.08 8.90
CA GLY A 104 19.94 -5.37 7.46
C GLY A 104 20.98 -6.38 6.99
N GLU A 105 21.83 -6.90 7.87
CA GLU A 105 22.80 -7.96 7.58
C GLU A 105 22.48 -9.25 8.31
N THR A 106 22.27 -9.20 9.62
CA THR A 106 21.96 -10.38 10.45
C THR A 106 20.48 -10.73 10.41
N PHE A 107 19.62 -9.78 10.06
CA PHE A 107 18.15 -9.90 10.09
C PHE A 107 17.64 -10.27 11.49
N GLU A 108 18.32 -9.84 12.54
CA GLU A 108 17.82 -9.93 13.91
C GLU A 108 16.78 -8.83 14.17
N VAL A 109 15.72 -9.18 14.90
CA VAL A 109 14.74 -8.18 15.34
C VAL A 109 15.36 -7.32 16.43
N LYS A 110 15.45 -6.01 16.19
CA LYS A 110 16.04 -5.02 17.10
C LYS A 110 15.04 -4.42 18.07
N GLY A 111 13.76 -4.37 17.69
CA GLY A 111 12.69 -3.74 18.46
C GLY A 111 11.77 -2.92 17.56
N THR A 112 11.18 -1.86 18.10
CA THR A 112 10.35 -0.91 17.36
C THR A 112 11.14 0.32 16.92
N TRP A 113 10.74 0.93 15.80
CA TRP A 113 11.31 2.23 15.39
C TRP A 113 10.78 3.36 16.25
N GLU A 114 9.46 3.40 16.47
CA GLU A 114 8.83 4.41 17.31
C GLU A 114 9.27 4.28 18.78
N ARG A 115 9.20 5.39 19.52
CA ARG A 115 9.46 5.38 20.96
C ARG A 115 8.49 4.46 21.70
N PRO A 116 8.90 3.88 22.86
CA PRO A 116 8.01 3.07 23.68
C PRO A 116 6.69 3.79 24.00
N GLY A 117 5.57 3.18 23.62
CA GLY A 117 4.23 3.76 23.80
C GLY A 117 3.82 4.80 22.75
N GLY A 118 4.66 5.06 21.74
CA GLY A 118 4.43 6.04 20.67
C GLY A 118 3.76 5.49 19.42
N SER A 119 3.24 4.25 19.43
CA SER A 119 2.57 3.66 18.27
C SER A 119 1.28 4.42 17.92
N ALA A 120 0.98 4.53 16.63
CA ALA A 120 -0.30 5.07 16.16
C ALA A 120 -1.46 4.11 16.51
N PRO A 121 -2.70 4.61 16.65
CA PRO A 121 -3.91 3.81 16.83
C PRO A 121 -4.12 2.71 15.78
N MET A 122 -3.81 2.99 14.50
CA MET A 122 -3.87 2.04 13.41
C MET A 122 -2.63 2.19 12.51
N GLY A 123 -2.34 1.16 11.71
CA GLY A 123 -1.24 1.20 10.74
C GLY A 123 -1.63 0.53 9.43
N TYR A 124 -0.91 0.89 8.37
CA TYR A 124 -0.96 0.23 7.06
C TYR A 124 0.38 0.43 6.35
N ASP A 125 0.51 1.50 5.56
CA ASP A 125 1.70 1.82 4.77
C ASP A 125 2.46 2.99 5.41
N PHE A 126 3.71 3.19 4.98
CA PHE A 126 4.50 4.34 5.37
C PHE A 126 5.54 4.69 4.32
N TRP A 127 5.94 5.95 4.30
CA TRP A 127 7.06 6.41 3.49
C TRP A 127 7.77 7.55 4.21
N TYR A 128 9.08 7.67 3.99
CA TYR A 128 9.92 8.65 4.67
C TYR A 128 10.70 9.52 3.68
N GLN A 129 10.98 10.75 4.10
CA GLN A 129 11.74 11.74 3.36
C GLN A 129 12.72 12.43 4.31
N PRO A 130 13.93 11.86 4.52
CA PRO A 130 14.82 12.26 5.61
C PRO A 130 15.37 13.69 5.47
N ARG A 131 15.49 14.21 4.23
CA ARG A 131 15.89 15.62 3.99
C ARG A 131 14.92 16.62 4.62
N HIS A 132 13.67 16.20 4.83
CA HIS A 132 12.61 16.98 5.46
C HIS A 132 12.34 16.55 6.92
N ASN A 133 13.18 15.68 7.49
CA ASN A 133 13.02 15.10 8.82
C ASN A 133 11.63 14.49 9.07
N VAL A 134 11.07 13.79 8.07
CA VAL A 134 9.69 13.29 8.14
C VAL A 134 9.59 11.82 7.74
N MET A 135 8.71 11.10 8.43
CA MET A 135 7.99 9.94 7.90
C MET A 135 6.51 10.20 8.01
N ILE A 136 5.73 9.69 7.05
CA ILE A 136 4.27 9.72 7.12
C ILE A 136 3.76 8.29 7.00
N SER A 137 2.83 7.90 7.87
CA SER A 137 2.16 6.60 7.84
C SER A 137 0.65 6.73 7.71
N THR A 138 0.02 5.66 7.21
CA THR A 138 -1.41 5.60 6.91
C THR A 138 -2.13 4.55 7.74
N GLU A 139 -3.44 4.41 7.53
CA GLU A 139 -4.33 3.59 8.34
C GLU A 139 -5.27 2.75 7.48
N TRP A 140 -5.42 1.47 7.84
CA TRP A 140 -6.49 0.65 7.27
C TRP A 140 -7.57 0.32 8.29
N ALA A 141 -7.34 -0.68 9.13
CA ALA A 141 -8.23 -1.08 10.23
C ALA A 141 -7.48 -2.04 11.15
N PRO A 142 -7.92 -2.20 12.41
CA PRO A 142 -7.47 -3.30 13.26
C PRO A 142 -7.76 -4.66 12.61
N PRO A 143 -6.86 -5.65 12.69
CA PRO A 143 -7.09 -6.99 12.15
C PRO A 143 -8.39 -7.66 12.58
N ASN A 144 -8.82 -7.47 13.84
CA ASN A 144 -10.08 -8.00 14.34
C ASN A 144 -11.33 -7.42 13.65
N VAL A 145 -11.21 -6.31 12.93
CA VAL A 145 -12.33 -5.64 12.23
C VAL A 145 -12.56 -6.24 10.83
N PHE A 146 -11.52 -6.72 10.16
CA PHE A 146 -11.59 -7.17 8.76
C PHE A 146 -11.24 -8.64 8.52
N LYS A 147 -10.68 -9.37 9.51
CA LYS A 147 -10.25 -10.77 9.35
C LYS A 147 -11.34 -11.74 8.87
N ASP A 148 -12.60 -11.37 9.08
CA ASP A 148 -13.79 -12.15 8.73
C ASP A 148 -14.56 -11.56 7.52
N GLY A 149 -14.02 -10.53 6.87
CA GLY A 149 -14.63 -9.86 5.72
C GLY A 149 -14.88 -8.37 5.95
N PHE A 150 -15.07 -7.64 4.85
CA PHE A 150 -15.55 -6.26 4.90
C PHE A 150 -16.99 -6.22 5.41
N ASN A 151 -17.27 -5.26 6.29
CA ASN A 151 -18.61 -5.01 6.80
C ASN A 151 -18.90 -3.51 6.75
N PRO A 152 -19.88 -3.06 5.94
CA PRO A 152 -20.26 -1.64 5.88
C PRO A 152 -20.62 -1.04 7.25
N ALA A 153 -21.22 -1.81 8.16
CA ALA A 153 -21.56 -1.34 9.50
C ALA A 153 -20.31 -0.96 10.33
N ASN A 154 -19.17 -1.61 10.07
CA ASN A 154 -17.91 -1.26 10.72
C ASN A 154 -17.35 0.07 10.20
N VAL A 155 -17.67 0.46 8.97
CA VAL A 155 -17.34 1.79 8.41
C VAL A 155 -18.16 2.85 9.13
N GLU A 156 -19.46 2.66 9.26
CA GLU A 156 -20.37 3.57 9.97
C GLU A 156 -19.99 3.72 11.46
N ALA A 157 -19.49 2.65 12.08
CA ALA A 157 -18.97 2.66 13.44
C ALA A 157 -17.58 3.32 13.59
N GLY A 158 -16.97 3.80 12.50
CA GLY A 158 -15.66 4.46 12.53
C GLY A 158 -14.48 3.52 12.82
N LEU A 159 -14.62 2.22 12.52
CA LEU A 159 -13.58 1.22 12.77
C LEU A 159 -12.54 1.11 11.64
N TYR A 160 -12.74 1.86 10.56
CA TYR A 160 -11.81 1.99 9.43
C TYR A 160 -11.09 3.34 9.46
N GLY A 161 -9.83 3.32 9.01
CA GLY A 161 -8.90 4.44 9.03
C GLY A 161 -9.39 5.65 8.24
N SER A 162 -9.04 6.83 8.75
CA SER A 162 -9.36 8.12 8.13
C SER A 162 -8.32 9.20 8.48
N HIS A 163 -7.15 8.79 8.96
CA HIS A 163 -6.07 9.68 9.33
C HIS A 163 -4.75 9.28 8.67
N MET A 164 -3.83 10.24 8.63
CA MET A 164 -2.41 9.99 8.41
C MET A 164 -1.63 10.53 9.62
N TYR A 165 -0.49 9.92 9.92
CA TYR A 165 0.36 10.33 11.02
C TYR A 165 1.68 10.85 10.49
N VAL A 166 2.04 12.06 10.89
CA VAL A 166 3.33 12.68 10.58
C VAL A 166 4.25 12.48 11.76
N TRP A 167 5.41 11.90 11.46
CA TRP A 167 6.42 11.54 12.44
C TRP A 167 7.66 12.39 12.23
N ASP A 168 8.24 12.87 13.32
CA ASP A 168 9.61 13.39 13.32
C ASP A 168 10.58 12.23 13.10
N TRP A 169 11.28 12.24 11.96
CA TRP A 169 12.14 11.14 11.55
C TRP A 169 13.33 10.91 12.48
N GLN A 170 13.86 11.94 13.13
CA GLN A 170 14.99 11.82 14.06
C GLN A 170 14.55 11.49 15.48
N ARG A 171 13.41 12.03 15.92
CA ARG A 171 12.90 11.82 17.28
C ARG A 171 12.07 10.54 17.42
N HIS A 172 11.55 10.03 16.31
CA HIS A 172 10.67 8.85 16.23
C HIS A 172 9.36 9.06 17.00
N GLU A 173 8.77 10.25 16.86
CA GLU A 173 7.59 10.72 17.58
C GLU A 173 6.56 11.27 16.59
N ILE A 174 5.27 10.99 16.82
CA ILE A 174 4.18 11.63 16.08
C ILE A 174 4.14 13.11 16.46
N ILE A 175 4.26 13.99 15.46
CA ILE A 175 4.20 15.45 15.63
C ILE A 175 2.90 16.06 15.11
N GLN A 176 2.17 15.33 14.26
CA GLN A 176 0.89 15.79 13.72
C GLN A 176 0.03 14.59 13.29
N THR A 177 -1.28 14.70 13.53
CA THR A 177 -2.29 13.80 12.97
C THR A 177 -3.10 14.56 11.93
N LEU A 178 -3.20 14.02 10.71
CA LEU A 178 -3.90 14.61 9.57
C LEU A 178 -5.23 13.90 9.36
N PRO A 179 -6.39 14.49 9.74
CA PRO A 179 -7.68 13.91 9.42
C PRO A 179 -8.01 14.09 7.94
N LEU A 180 -8.42 13.00 7.28
CA LEU A 180 -8.83 12.98 5.88
C LEU A 180 -10.37 13.04 5.80
N LYS A 181 -10.93 14.25 5.74
CA LYS A 181 -12.39 14.46 5.72
C LYS A 181 -13.12 13.62 4.65
N ASP A 182 -12.52 13.54 3.46
CA ASP A 182 -13.05 12.78 2.33
C ASP A 182 -12.21 11.53 2.01
N GLY A 183 -11.33 11.09 2.91
CA GLY A 183 -10.38 10.00 2.65
C GLY A 183 -10.61 8.81 3.58
N LEU A 184 -11.41 7.85 3.13
CA LEU A 184 -11.67 6.62 3.89
C LEU A 184 -10.70 5.53 3.45
N ILE A 185 -10.10 4.86 4.43
CA ILE A 185 -9.11 3.79 4.24
C ILE A 185 -7.93 4.30 3.40
N PRO A 186 -7.14 5.26 3.92
CA PRO A 186 -5.89 5.67 3.28
C PRO A 186 -4.91 4.49 3.29
N LEU A 187 -4.68 3.89 2.12
CA LEU A 187 -3.79 2.75 1.97
C LEU A 187 -2.38 3.23 1.61
N GLU A 188 -2.00 3.05 0.34
CA GLU A 188 -0.66 3.27 -0.15
C GLU A 188 -0.29 4.76 -0.17
N ILE A 189 0.90 5.07 0.34
CA ILE A 189 1.47 6.42 0.37
C ILE A 189 2.74 6.49 -0.47
N ARG A 190 2.89 7.54 -1.26
CA ARG A 190 4.08 7.78 -2.09
C ARG A 190 4.51 9.24 -1.95
N PHE A 191 5.70 9.48 -1.40
CA PHE A 191 6.37 10.77 -1.63
C PHE A 191 6.77 10.89 -3.10
N LEU A 192 6.92 12.14 -3.58
CA LEU A 192 7.69 12.35 -4.81
C LEU A 192 9.10 11.78 -4.64
N HIS A 193 9.66 11.22 -5.70
CA HIS A 193 10.99 10.62 -5.72
C HIS A 193 12.09 11.66 -5.56
N ASP A 194 11.87 12.91 -6.01
CA ASP A 194 12.78 14.03 -5.73
C ASP A 194 12.94 14.19 -4.20
N PRO A 195 14.14 13.94 -3.64
CA PRO A 195 14.38 14.05 -2.21
C PRO A 195 14.25 15.50 -1.68
N ALA A 196 14.23 16.51 -2.56
CA ALA A 196 13.99 17.90 -2.18
C ALA A 196 12.49 18.24 -2.09
N ALA A 197 11.59 17.43 -2.65
CA ALA A 197 10.16 17.65 -2.56
C ALA A 197 9.60 17.29 -1.18
N ASP A 198 8.68 18.12 -0.69
CA ASP A 198 7.98 18.02 0.60
C ASP A 198 6.49 17.70 0.41
N GLN A 199 6.20 16.86 -0.58
CA GLN A 199 4.83 16.47 -0.94
C GLN A 199 4.78 15.07 -1.55
N GLY A 200 3.58 14.54 -1.66
CA GLY A 200 3.30 13.25 -2.26
C GLY A 200 1.81 12.96 -2.31
N PHE A 201 1.45 11.70 -2.51
CA PHE A 201 0.08 11.25 -2.68
C PHE A 201 -0.25 10.07 -1.76
N VAL A 202 -1.50 9.98 -1.35
CA VAL A 202 -2.09 8.81 -0.70
C VAL A 202 -3.32 8.35 -1.48
N GLY A 203 -3.47 7.03 -1.66
CA GLY A 203 -4.67 6.43 -2.22
C GLY A 203 -5.68 6.10 -1.12
N CYS A 204 -6.87 6.69 -1.18
CA CYS A 204 -7.95 6.38 -0.25
C CYS A 204 -8.90 5.38 -0.91
N ALA A 205 -8.89 4.14 -0.41
CA ALA A 205 -9.51 3.01 -1.09
C ALA A 205 -11.02 3.16 -1.17
N LEU A 206 -11.69 3.23 -0.03
CA LEU A 206 -13.16 3.18 0.01
C LEU A 206 -13.78 4.44 -0.60
N SER A 207 -13.19 5.61 -0.34
CA SER A 207 -13.65 6.88 -0.95
C SER A 207 -13.21 7.06 -2.41
N SER A 208 -12.37 6.17 -2.93
CA SER A 208 -11.88 6.15 -4.32
C SER A 208 -11.35 7.51 -4.78
N ASN A 209 -10.50 8.11 -3.96
CA ASN A 209 -9.81 9.35 -4.30
C ASN A 209 -8.32 9.31 -3.99
N ILE A 210 -7.59 10.19 -4.65
CA ILE A 210 -6.20 10.47 -4.34
C ILE A 210 -6.15 11.81 -3.61
N GLN A 211 -5.43 11.83 -2.49
CA GLN A 211 -5.12 13.07 -1.78
C GLN A 211 -3.64 13.39 -1.89
N ARG A 212 -3.33 14.66 -2.16
CA ARG A 212 -1.97 15.20 -2.09
C ARG A 212 -1.70 15.64 -0.66
N PHE A 213 -0.64 15.11 -0.05
CA PHE A 213 -0.12 15.64 1.21
C PHE A 213 1.10 16.52 0.92
N PHE A 214 1.28 17.58 1.70
CA PHE A 214 2.35 18.55 1.47
C PHE A 214 2.68 19.39 2.70
N LYS A 215 3.90 19.93 2.76
CA LYS A 215 4.28 20.93 3.76
C LYS A 215 3.74 22.30 3.35
N ASN A 216 2.98 22.94 4.23
CA ASN A 216 2.39 24.25 3.99
C ASN A 216 3.34 25.40 4.40
N GLU A 217 2.94 26.64 4.09
CA GLU A 217 3.72 27.85 4.42
C GLU A 217 3.96 28.03 5.94
N GLY A 218 3.10 27.45 6.78
CA GLY A 218 3.26 27.43 8.24
C GLY A 218 4.25 26.36 8.73
N GLY A 219 4.85 25.58 7.84
CA GLY A 219 5.82 24.54 8.16
C GLY A 219 5.21 23.24 8.69
N THR A 220 3.88 23.12 8.75
CA THR A 220 3.15 21.88 9.11
C THR A 220 2.68 21.15 7.84
N TRP A 221 2.11 19.96 7.99
CA TRP A 221 1.60 19.19 6.86
C TRP A 221 0.10 19.44 6.63
N SER A 222 -0.31 19.36 5.38
CA SER A 222 -1.70 19.51 4.94
C SER A 222 -2.02 18.50 3.87
N VAL A 223 -3.32 18.26 3.66
CA VAL A 223 -3.86 17.27 2.73
C VAL A 223 -4.98 17.91 1.93
N GLU A 224 -5.04 17.59 0.64
CA GLU A 224 -6.12 18.02 -0.24
C GLU A 224 -6.47 16.93 -1.26
N LYS A 225 -7.74 16.82 -1.60
CA LYS A 225 -8.21 15.88 -2.63
C LYS A 225 -7.88 16.43 -4.01
N VAL A 226 -7.18 15.65 -4.82
CA VAL A 226 -6.73 16.05 -6.17
C VAL A 226 -7.32 15.21 -7.29
N ILE A 227 -7.75 13.97 -7.00
CA ILE A 227 -8.43 13.09 -7.96
C ILE A 227 -9.61 12.43 -7.26
N GLN A 228 -10.78 12.38 -7.91
CA GLN A 228 -11.93 11.60 -7.46
C GLN A 228 -12.36 10.66 -8.58
N VAL A 229 -12.51 9.37 -8.25
CA VAL A 229 -13.17 8.39 -9.11
C VAL A 229 -14.64 8.31 -8.66
N PRO A 230 -15.63 8.64 -9.50
CA PRO A 230 -17.02 8.61 -9.10
C PRO A 230 -17.51 7.17 -8.91
N PRO A 231 -18.37 6.90 -7.91
CA PRO A 231 -19.03 5.61 -7.81
C PRO A 231 -19.99 5.41 -8.99
N LYS A 232 -20.32 4.14 -9.27
CA LYS A 232 -21.25 3.74 -10.33
C LYS A 232 -22.51 3.16 -9.70
N LYS A 233 -23.69 3.51 -10.22
CA LYS A 233 -24.93 2.84 -9.77
C LYS A 233 -25.01 1.47 -10.41
N VAL A 234 -25.26 0.44 -9.61
CA VAL A 234 -25.17 -0.95 -10.06
C VAL A 234 -26.32 -1.80 -9.54
N LYS A 235 -26.58 -2.91 -10.24
CA LYS A 235 -27.44 -4.01 -9.80
C LYS A 235 -26.65 -5.32 -9.83
N GLY A 236 -26.94 -6.24 -8.90
CA GLY A 236 -26.20 -7.49 -8.77
C GLY A 236 -24.95 -7.38 -7.89
N TRP A 237 -24.85 -6.33 -7.07
CA TRP A 237 -23.79 -6.06 -6.09
C TRP A 237 -24.41 -5.84 -4.71
N MET A 238 -23.60 -5.94 -3.64
CA MET A 238 -24.04 -5.81 -2.24
C MET A 238 -24.64 -4.43 -1.90
N LEU A 239 -24.26 -3.38 -2.64
CA LEU A 239 -24.71 -1.99 -2.43
C LEU A 239 -25.23 -1.39 -3.73
N PRO A 240 -26.10 -0.37 -3.69
CA PRO A 240 -26.62 0.30 -4.90
C PRO A 240 -25.54 1.10 -5.66
N GLU A 241 -24.49 1.52 -4.96
CA GLU A 241 -23.36 2.25 -5.52
C GLU A 241 -22.07 1.45 -5.33
N MET A 242 -21.28 1.36 -6.40
CA MET A 242 -19.99 0.66 -6.42
C MET A 242 -18.85 1.69 -6.52
N PRO A 243 -18.02 1.83 -5.48
CA PRO A 243 -16.83 2.66 -5.53
C PRO A 243 -15.78 2.05 -6.48
N GLY A 244 -14.77 2.82 -6.88
CA GLY A 244 -13.64 2.30 -7.64
C GLY A 244 -12.79 1.32 -6.83
N LEU A 245 -12.67 1.58 -5.53
CA LEU A 245 -11.78 0.91 -4.57
C LEU A 245 -10.31 1.02 -4.99
N ILE A 246 -9.69 2.18 -4.74
CA ILE A 246 -8.28 2.43 -5.08
C ILE A 246 -7.38 1.64 -4.13
N THR A 247 -6.79 0.56 -4.61
CA THR A 247 -6.04 -0.36 -3.72
C THR A 247 -4.54 -0.17 -3.75
N ASP A 248 -3.98 0.27 -4.88
CA ASP A 248 -2.56 0.57 -4.99
C ASP A 248 -2.33 1.85 -5.80
N ILE A 249 -1.24 2.55 -5.46
CA ILE A 249 -0.76 3.71 -6.21
C ILE A 249 0.75 3.59 -6.46
N LEU A 250 1.19 4.11 -7.60
CA LEU A 250 2.59 4.09 -8.00
C LEU A 250 2.96 5.38 -8.72
N LEU A 251 4.08 5.98 -8.33
CA LEU A 251 4.62 7.15 -8.98
C LEU A 251 5.81 6.77 -9.88
N SER A 252 5.86 7.30 -11.10
CA SER A 252 7.01 7.11 -11.98
C SER A 252 8.26 7.80 -11.42
N LEU A 253 9.46 7.24 -11.67
CA LEU A 253 10.72 7.74 -11.11
C LEU A 253 11.06 9.18 -11.48
N ASP A 254 10.48 9.71 -12.56
CA ASP A 254 10.61 11.10 -13.00
C ASP A 254 9.53 12.03 -12.42
N ASP A 255 8.76 11.55 -11.42
CA ASP A 255 7.67 12.26 -10.75
C ASP A 255 6.58 12.82 -11.69
N ARG A 256 6.50 12.30 -12.91
CA ARG A 256 5.60 12.82 -13.93
C ARG A 256 4.24 12.12 -13.98
N PHE A 257 4.20 10.82 -13.68
CA PHE A 257 3.00 10.02 -13.82
C PHE A 257 2.66 9.26 -12.53
N LEU A 258 1.44 9.47 -12.06
CA LEU A 258 0.81 8.67 -11.02
C LEU A 258 -0.06 7.60 -11.66
N TYR A 259 0.09 6.36 -11.21
CA TYR A 259 -0.70 5.21 -11.61
C TYR A 259 -1.49 4.72 -10.41
N PHE A 260 -2.71 4.24 -10.61
CA PHE A 260 -3.47 3.57 -9.56
C PHE A 260 -4.46 2.55 -10.12
N SER A 261 -4.83 1.57 -9.29
CA SER A 261 -5.77 0.48 -9.61
C SER A 261 -7.11 0.68 -8.90
N ASN A 262 -8.19 0.79 -9.67
CA ASN A 262 -9.56 0.67 -9.15
C ASN A 262 -9.95 -0.80 -9.18
N TRP A 263 -9.92 -1.45 -8.02
CA TRP A 263 -10.15 -2.88 -7.93
C TRP A 263 -11.58 -3.26 -8.34
N LEU A 264 -12.61 -2.60 -7.82
CA LEU A 264 -13.99 -2.98 -8.15
C LEU A 264 -14.37 -2.61 -9.59
N HIS A 265 -13.91 -1.46 -10.08
CA HIS A 265 -14.15 -1.05 -11.48
C HIS A 265 -13.29 -1.84 -12.48
N GLY A 266 -12.18 -2.44 -12.03
CA GLY A 266 -11.28 -3.19 -12.90
C GLY A 266 -10.56 -2.31 -13.91
N ASP A 267 -10.14 -1.11 -13.52
CA ASP A 267 -9.35 -0.23 -14.39
C ASP A 267 -8.07 0.27 -13.72
N LEU A 268 -7.06 0.47 -14.56
CA LEU A 268 -5.83 1.15 -14.20
C LEU A 268 -5.87 2.53 -14.84
N ARG A 269 -5.55 3.54 -14.05
CA ARG A 269 -5.46 4.92 -14.53
C ARG A 269 -4.03 5.41 -14.46
N GLN A 270 -3.66 6.21 -15.44
CA GLN A 270 -2.43 7.00 -15.48
C GLN A 270 -2.83 8.47 -15.47
N TYR A 271 -2.32 9.23 -14.50
CA TYR A 271 -2.46 10.68 -14.40
C TYR A 271 -1.11 11.36 -14.60
N ASP A 272 -1.07 12.39 -15.43
CA ASP A 272 0.03 13.36 -15.47
C ASP A 272 -0.04 14.23 -14.22
N VAL A 273 0.99 14.16 -13.38
CA VAL A 273 1.15 14.89 -12.13
C VAL A 273 2.33 15.87 -12.16
N SER A 274 2.74 16.31 -13.37
CA SER A 274 3.74 17.39 -13.51
C SER A 274 3.33 18.67 -12.76
N ASP A 275 2.03 18.88 -12.58
CA ASP A 275 1.46 19.77 -11.56
C ASP A 275 0.72 18.90 -10.52
N PRO A 276 1.33 18.62 -9.35
CA PRO A 276 0.74 17.77 -8.32
C PRO A 276 -0.60 18.26 -7.78
N GLN A 277 -0.87 19.58 -7.84
CA GLN A 277 -2.14 20.15 -7.38
C GLN A 277 -3.28 19.94 -8.38
N LYS A 278 -2.95 19.69 -9.65
CA LYS A 278 -3.93 19.52 -10.73
C LYS A 278 -3.59 18.31 -11.62
N PRO A 279 -3.66 17.08 -11.09
CA PRO A 279 -3.46 15.88 -11.88
C PRO A 279 -4.42 15.80 -13.07
N ARG A 280 -3.93 15.33 -14.21
CA ARG A 280 -4.73 15.18 -15.44
C ARG A 280 -4.72 13.74 -15.93
N LEU A 281 -5.89 13.15 -16.15
CA LEU A 281 -5.99 11.80 -16.70
C LEU A 281 -5.31 11.74 -18.07
N ALA A 282 -4.31 10.87 -18.21
CA ALA A 282 -3.50 10.70 -19.40
C ALA A 282 -3.73 9.35 -20.09
N GLY A 283 -4.21 8.33 -19.36
CA GLY A 283 -4.54 7.03 -19.91
C GLY A 283 -5.36 6.19 -18.95
N GLN A 284 -6.14 5.27 -19.50
CA GLN A 284 -6.98 4.33 -18.76
C GLN A 284 -7.06 3.02 -19.53
N ILE A 285 -6.95 1.90 -18.83
CA ILE A 285 -7.18 0.56 -19.39
C ILE A 285 -8.08 -0.25 -18.45
N PHE A 286 -9.00 -1.01 -19.02
CA PHE A 286 -9.86 -1.92 -18.27
C PHE A 286 -9.29 -3.35 -18.32
N LEU A 287 -9.17 -3.96 -17.16
CA LEU A 287 -8.65 -5.30 -16.89
C LEU A 287 -9.52 -5.95 -15.80
N GLY A 288 -10.37 -6.90 -16.17
CA GLY A 288 -11.24 -7.60 -15.22
C GLY A 288 -12.25 -6.66 -14.54
N GLY A 289 -12.37 -6.77 -13.21
CA GLY A 289 -13.30 -5.99 -12.40
C GLY A 289 -14.75 -6.48 -12.47
N SER A 290 -15.59 -5.86 -11.64
CA SER A 290 -17.01 -6.23 -11.53
C SER A 290 -17.86 -5.64 -12.65
N ILE A 291 -17.46 -4.48 -13.20
CA ILE A 291 -18.26 -3.76 -14.20
C ILE A 291 -18.03 -4.23 -15.63
N VAL A 292 -17.25 -5.28 -15.85
CA VAL A 292 -17.02 -5.86 -17.18
C VAL A 292 -18.35 -6.27 -17.84
N LYS A 293 -18.49 -5.99 -19.14
CA LYS A 293 -19.70 -6.31 -19.90
C LYS A 293 -19.94 -7.81 -19.94
N GLY A 294 -21.19 -8.21 -19.70
CA GLY A 294 -21.60 -9.62 -19.63
C GLY A 294 -21.27 -10.29 -18.28
N GLY A 295 -20.70 -9.56 -17.32
CA GLY A 295 -20.50 -10.03 -15.95
C GLY A 295 -21.79 -10.06 -15.12
N PRO A 296 -21.70 -10.48 -13.84
CA PRO A 296 -22.86 -10.59 -12.94
C PRO A 296 -23.40 -9.23 -12.47
N VAL A 297 -22.61 -8.16 -12.61
CA VAL A 297 -23.00 -6.80 -12.21
C VAL A 297 -23.43 -6.00 -13.44
N GLN A 298 -24.63 -5.43 -13.36
CA GLN A 298 -25.16 -4.50 -14.35
C GLN A 298 -24.91 -3.07 -13.88
N VAL A 299 -24.27 -2.26 -14.72
CA VAL A 299 -24.12 -0.81 -14.47
C VAL A 299 -25.36 -0.09 -14.98
N LEU A 300 -26.01 0.65 -14.09
CA LEU A 300 -27.24 1.41 -14.36
C LEU A 300 -26.92 2.87 -14.73
N GLU A 301 -25.96 3.47 -14.03
CA GLU A 301 -25.46 4.83 -14.31
C GLU A 301 -23.95 4.87 -14.12
N ASP A 302 -23.25 5.41 -15.11
CA ASP A 302 -21.81 5.64 -15.11
C ASP A 302 -21.53 7.09 -15.55
N PRO A 303 -20.98 7.95 -14.69
CA PRO A 303 -20.65 9.32 -15.06
C PRO A 303 -19.51 9.46 -16.08
N GLU A 304 -18.70 8.40 -16.26
CA GLU A 304 -17.48 8.42 -17.06
C GLU A 304 -17.62 7.62 -18.36
N LEU A 305 -18.39 6.53 -18.38
CA LEU A 305 -18.53 5.64 -19.53
C LEU A 305 -19.96 5.64 -20.09
N GLN A 306 -20.07 5.48 -21.41
CA GLN A 306 -21.38 5.33 -22.08
C GLN A 306 -21.91 3.88 -22.01
N CYS A 307 -21.03 2.90 -21.80
CA CYS A 307 -21.38 1.49 -21.67
C CYS A 307 -20.32 0.73 -20.86
N GLN A 308 -20.69 -0.43 -20.32
CA GLN A 308 -19.74 -1.31 -19.62
C GLN A 308 -18.57 -1.71 -20.54
N PRO A 309 -17.32 -1.74 -20.03
CA PRO A 309 -16.14 -2.08 -20.81
C PRO A 309 -16.18 -3.53 -21.30
N GLU A 310 -15.72 -3.76 -22.52
CA GLU A 310 -15.56 -5.10 -23.07
C GLU A 310 -14.47 -5.88 -22.32
N PRO A 311 -14.60 -7.22 -22.18
CA PRO A 311 -13.53 -8.04 -21.63
C PRO A 311 -12.23 -7.91 -22.43
N LEU A 312 -11.12 -7.60 -21.77
CA LEU A 312 -9.82 -7.59 -22.44
C LEU A 312 -9.27 -9.01 -22.59
N VAL A 313 -8.94 -9.40 -23.84
CA VAL A 313 -8.25 -10.65 -24.14
C VAL A 313 -6.82 -10.34 -24.60
N VAL A 314 -5.84 -10.56 -23.73
CA VAL A 314 -4.42 -10.42 -24.09
C VAL A 314 -3.95 -11.74 -24.72
N LYS A 315 -3.41 -11.70 -25.95
CA LYS A 315 -2.93 -12.88 -26.67
C LYS A 315 -1.79 -13.56 -25.88
N VAL A 316 -2.10 -14.78 -25.40
CA VAL A 316 -1.30 -15.84 -24.75
C VAL A 316 -1.79 -16.08 -23.31
N ARG A 317 -2.58 -17.16 -23.17
CA ARG A 317 -3.42 -17.60 -22.02
C ARG A 317 -4.75 -16.87 -21.85
N THR A 318 -5.82 -17.58 -22.22
CA THR A 318 -7.11 -17.45 -21.53
C THR A 318 -6.88 -17.71 -20.04
N SER A 319 -7.06 -16.69 -19.19
CA SER A 319 -7.24 -16.93 -17.76
C SER A 319 -8.57 -17.67 -17.58
N PRO A 320 -8.61 -18.90 -17.01
CA PRO A 320 -9.85 -19.66 -16.84
C PRO A 320 -10.75 -19.14 -15.72
N CYS A 321 -10.39 -18.05 -15.03
CA CYS A 321 -11.12 -17.52 -13.89
C CYS A 321 -11.90 -16.25 -14.27
N PRO A 322 -13.19 -16.14 -13.94
CA PRO A 322 -13.98 -14.93 -14.18
C PRO A 322 -13.51 -13.69 -13.39
N HIS A 323 -12.70 -13.82 -12.33
CA HIS A 323 -12.33 -12.72 -11.43
C HIS A 323 -10.96 -13.05 -10.81
N PRO A 324 -9.94 -12.18 -10.88
CA PRO A 324 -9.95 -10.95 -10.09
C PRO A 324 -9.48 -9.68 -10.86
N PRO A 325 -9.68 -8.50 -10.25
CA PRO A 325 -9.19 -7.21 -10.76
C PRO A 325 -7.68 -6.98 -10.52
N PRO A 326 -7.07 -5.95 -11.16
CA PRO A 326 -5.67 -5.56 -10.95
C PRO A 326 -5.44 -5.07 -9.52
N VAL A 327 -4.31 -5.46 -8.94
CA VAL A 327 -3.93 -5.14 -7.55
C VAL A 327 -2.56 -4.47 -7.50
N PRO A 328 -1.40 -5.14 -7.34
CA PRO A 328 -0.16 -4.40 -7.25
C PRO A 328 0.32 -3.97 -8.62
N VAL A 329 0.76 -2.73 -8.68
CA VAL A 329 1.31 -2.08 -9.86
C VAL A 329 2.80 -1.82 -9.62
N GLN A 330 3.66 -2.34 -10.48
CA GLN A 330 5.10 -2.09 -10.42
C GLN A 330 5.60 -1.53 -11.75
N LYS A 331 6.44 -0.50 -11.69
CA LYS A 331 7.01 0.13 -12.89
C LYS A 331 8.52 -0.09 -12.94
N HIS A 332 9.02 -0.43 -14.12
CA HIS A 332 10.45 -0.53 -14.35
C HIS A 332 11.11 0.87 -14.36
N ALA A 333 12.37 0.92 -13.93
CA ALA A 333 13.13 2.18 -13.84
C ALA A 333 13.23 2.96 -15.17
N GLY A 334 13.14 2.27 -16.31
CA GLY A 334 13.11 2.91 -17.65
C GLY A 334 11.76 3.52 -18.04
N GLY A 335 10.73 3.45 -17.18
CA GLY A 335 9.46 4.15 -17.35
C GLY A 335 8.48 3.56 -18.39
N ARG A 336 8.86 2.52 -19.14
CA ARG A 336 8.07 2.00 -20.29
C ARG A 336 7.21 0.77 -20.00
N LEU A 337 7.47 0.05 -18.92
CA LEU A 337 6.75 -1.18 -18.58
C LEU A 337 6.11 -1.06 -17.21
N LEU A 338 4.80 -1.32 -17.17
CA LEU A 338 3.97 -1.44 -15.98
C LEU A 338 3.57 -2.91 -15.83
N GLU A 339 4.00 -3.57 -14.76
CA GLU A 339 3.54 -4.90 -14.36
C GLU A 339 2.33 -4.74 -13.44
N VAL A 340 1.32 -5.57 -13.69
CA VAL A 340 0.05 -5.58 -12.96
C VAL A 340 -0.19 -7.01 -12.54
N ARG A 341 -0.44 -7.24 -11.25
CA ARG A 341 -0.83 -8.58 -10.76
C ARG A 341 -2.27 -8.59 -10.29
N GLU A 342 -2.83 -9.78 -10.19
CA GLU A 342 -4.18 -10.01 -9.67
C GLU A 342 -4.07 -10.54 -8.22
N GLY A 343 -4.83 -9.98 -7.28
CA GLY A 343 -4.95 -10.45 -5.89
C GLY A 343 -4.57 -9.42 -4.82
N LEU A 344 -5.55 -8.99 -4.02
CA LEU A 344 -5.42 -8.01 -2.91
C LEU A 344 -5.12 -8.74 -1.61
N SER A 345 -5.72 -9.90 -1.45
CA SER A 345 -5.53 -10.90 -0.40
C SER A 345 -6.34 -12.10 -0.86
N SER A 346 -6.24 -13.25 -0.19
CA SER A 346 -7.06 -14.41 -0.55
C SER A 346 -8.56 -13.99 -0.66
N PRO A 347 -9.13 -14.01 -1.88
CA PRO A 347 -10.27 -13.16 -2.27
C PRO A 347 -11.60 -13.33 -1.53
N PRO A 348 -11.91 -14.38 -0.74
CA PRO A 348 -13.17 -14.43 0.00
C PRO A 348 -13.13 -13.85 1.43
N ARG A 349 -12.00 -13.35 1.94
CA ARG A 349 -11.90 -13.02 3.38
C ARG A 349 -11.84 -11.55 3.75
N ILE A 350 -11.62 -10.64 2.82
CA ILE A 350 -11.37 -9.23 3.18
C ILE A 350 -12.37 -8.26 2.55
N TRP A 351 -13.00 -8.59 1.40
CA TRP A 351 -13.96 -7.72 0.72
C TRP A 351 -15.19 -8.48 0.21
#